data_AF-A0JT88-F1
#
_entry.id   AF-A0JT88-F1
#
_cell.length_a   1.000
_cell.length_b   1.000
_cell.length_c   1.000
_cell.angle_alpha   90.00
_cell.angle_beta   90.00
_cell.angle_gamma   90.00
#
_symmetry.space_group_name_H-M   'P 1'
#
loop_
_entity.id
_entity.type
_entity.pdbx_description
1 polymer ?
#
loop_
_entity_poly.entity_id
_entity_poly.type
_entity_poly.pdbx_seq_one_letter_code
_entity_poly.pdbx_strand_id
1 'polypeptide(L)' 'MATKKKKKSWKEMPPLARVGTLVAAAVQLSLLIAAQRDISRRPAEQIRGSKAMWRAITLINFVGPGSYFAFGRKNLPAAG' A
#
# COMPACT_ATOMS: atom_id res chain seq x y z
N MET A 1 -11.55 -6.04 -40.56
CA MET A 1 -12.66 -5.98 -39.58
C MET A 1 -12.09 -5.63 -38.22
N ALA A 2 -12.43 -4.47 -37.64
CA ALA A 2 -11.97 -4.10 -36.30
C ALA A 2 -12.89 -4.74 -35.23
N THR A 3 -12.37 -5.69 -34.45
CA THR A 3 -13.11 -6.27 -33.33
C THR A 3 -13.27 -5.21 -32.23
N LYS A 4 -14.48 -4.67 -32.09
CA LYS A 4 -14.86 -3.83 -30.93
C LYS A 4 -14.63 -4.66 -29.66
N LYS A 5 -13.64 -4.27 -28.83
CA LYS A 5 -13.51 -4.77 -27.45
C LYS A 5 -14.83 -4.49 -26.73
N LYS A 6 -15.68 -5.52 -26.56
CA LYS A 6 -16.86 -5.44 -25.68
C LYS A 6 -16.36 -5.01 -24.30
N LYS A 7 -16.84 -3.86 -23.81
CA LYS A 7 -16.58 -3.41 -22.45
C LYS A 7 -17.19 -4.46 -21.51
N LYS A 8 -16.35 -5.30 -20.91
CA LYS A 8 -16.76 -6.34 -19.95
C LYS A 8 -17.55 -5.65 -18.85
N SER A 9 -18.85 -5.93 -18.77
CA SER A 9 -19.70 -5.41 -17.70
C SER A 9 -19.24 -6.02 -16.37
N TRP A 10 -19.30 -5.28 -15.27
CA TRP A 10 -18.95 -5.76 -13.92
C TRP A 10 -19.67 -7.07 -13.52
N LYS A 11 -20.81 -7.38 -14.16
CA LYS A 11 -21.57 -8.63 -14.00
C LYS A 11 -20.98 -9.83 -14.78
N GLU A 12 -20.16 -9.60 -15.80
CA GLU A 12 -19.53 -10.65 -16.64
C GLU A 12 -18.09 -10.96 -16.21
N MET A 13 -17.59 -10.32 -15.14
CA MET A 13 -16.31 -10.66 -14.56
C MET A 13 -16.44 -11.95 -13.74
N PRO A 14 -15.46 -12.88 -13.84
CA PRO A 14 -15.41 -14.04 -12.97
C PRO A 14 -15.54 -13.58 -11.51
N PRO A 15 -16.38 -14.20 -10.67
CA PRO A 15 -16.55 -13.80 -9.28
C PRO A 15 -15.19 -13.67 -8.56
N LEU A 16 -14.24 -14.54 -8.90
CA LEU A 16 -12.85 -14.46 -8.42
C LEU A 16 -12.14 -13.15 -8.77
N ALA A 17 -12.33 -12.60 -9.97
CA ALA A 17 -11.67 -11.34 -10.37
C ALA A 17 -12.25 -10.15 -9.60
N ARG A 18 -13.57 -10.15 -9.35
CA ARG A 18 -14.23 -9.10 -8.57
C ARG A 18 -13.82 -9.16 -7.09
N VAL A 19 -13.77 -10.36 -6.53
CA VAL A 19 -13.27 -10.60 -5.17
C VAL A 19 -11.80 -10.21 -5.07
N GLY A 20 -10.97 -10.60 -6.05
CA GLY A 20 -9.55 -10.22 -6.10
C GLY A 20 -9.34 -8.71 -6.06
N THR A 21 -10.11 -7.93 -6.82
CA THR A 21 -10.05 -6.46 -6.79
C THR A 21 -10.45 -5.90 -5.43
N LEU A 22 -11.52 -6.42 -4.82
CA LEU A 22 -11.98 -5.97 -3.49
C LEU A 22 -10.94 -6.30 -2.41
N VAL A 23 -10.36 -7.50 -2.45
CA VAL A 23 -9.29 -7.91 -1.53
C VAL A 23 -8.06 -7.03 -1.73
N ALA A 24 -7.63 -6.78 -2.96
CA ALA A 24 -6.48 -5.91 -3.25
C ALA A 24 -6.72 -4.48 -2.74
N ALA A 25 -7.92 -3.93 -2.94
CA ALA A 25 -8.29 -2.60 -2.44
C ALA A 25 -8.31 -2.55 -0.90
N ALA A 26 -8.87 -3.57 -0.25
CA ALA A 26 -8.88 -3.68 1.20
C ALA A 26 -7.45 -3.77 1.76
N VAL A 27 -6.62 -4.64 1.18
CA VAL A 27 -5.20 -4.79 1.56
C VAL A 27 -4.46 -3.47 1.39
N GLN A 28 -4.64 -2.78 0.26
CA GLN A 28 -4.00 -1.48 0.00
C GLN A 28 -4.41 -0.44 1.04
N LEU A 29 -5.70 -0.33 1.36
CA LEU A 29 -6.21 0.63 2.33
C LEU A 29 -5.73 0.30 3.75
N SER A 30 -5.74 -0.98 4.13
CA SER A 30 -5.18 -1.45 5.40
C SER A 30 -3.69 -1.15 5.52
N LEU A 31 -2.90 -1.38 4.46
CA LEU A 31 -1.47 -1.04 4.43
C LEU A 31 -1.23 0.46 4.55
N LEU A 32 -2.03 1.28 3.87
CA LEU A 32 -1.96 2.74 3.96
C LEU A 32 -2.22 3.21 5.40
N ILE A 33 -3.31 2.73 6.01
CA ILE A 33 -3.70 3.09 7.38
C ILE A 33 -2.64 2.59 8.37
N ALA A 34 -2.14 1.37 8.19
CA ALA A 34 -1.10 0.80 9.03
C ALA A 34 0.20 1.60 8.93
N ALA A 35 0.63 1.98 7.72
CA ALA A 35 1.82 2.80 7.52
C ALA A 35 1.66 4.20 8.13
N GLN A 36 0.53 4.86 7.93
CA GLN A 36 0.23 6.16 8.57
C GLN A 36 0.22 6.08 10.09
N ARG A 37 -0.41 5.03 10.66
CA ARG A 37 -0.38 4.78 12.11
C ARG A 37 1.03 4.52 12.61
N ASP A 38 1.81 3.70 11.91
CA ASP A 38 3.19 3.36 12.29
C ASP A 38 4.09 4.60 12.24
N ILE A 39 4.03 5.41 11.18
CA ILE A 39 4.76 6.68 11.06
C ILE A 39 4.37 7.65 12.19
N SER A 40 3.08 7.69 12.54
CA SER A 40 2.58 8.59 13.59
C SER A 40 3.03 8.14 14.98
N ARG A 41 2.99 6.82 15.26
CA ARG A 41 3.37 6.25 16.56
C ARG A 41 4.89 6.15 16.76
N ARG A 42 5.67 5.85 15.73
CA ARG A 42 7.13 5.70 15.87
C ARG A 42 7.82 7.05 16.03
N PRO A 43 8.77 7.21 16.96
CA PRO A 43 9.60 8.41 17.03
C PRO A 43 10.43 8.54 15.75
N ALA A 44 10.72 9.78 15.34
CA ALA A 44 11.39 10.07 14.05
C ALA A 44 12.77 9.40 13.95
N GLU A 45 13.43 9.13 15.08
CA GLU A 45 14.73 8.46 15.15
C GLU A 45 14.69 7.00 14.65
N GLN A 46 13.53 6.34 14.76
CA GLN A 46 13.29 4.97 14.28
C GLN A 46 12.80 4.92 12.82
N ILE A 47 12.74 6.07 12.15
CA ILE A 47 12.33 6.18 10.75
C ILE A 47 13.52 6.70 9.94
N ARG A 48 13.77 6.10 8.77
CA ARG A 48 14.83 6.59 7.86
C ARG A 48 14.38 7.86 7.14
N GLY A 49 14.65 9.02 7.73
CA GLY A 49 14.29 10.33 7.14
C GLY A 49 13.04 10.94 7.78
N SER A 50 12.39 11.87 7.08
CA SER A 50 11.26 12.61 7.66
C SER A 50 9.94 11.82 7.59
N LYS A 51 9.11 11.95 8.64
CA LYS A 51 7.76 11.37 8.68
C LYS A 51 6.91 11.85 7.51
N ALA A 52 7.02 13.13 7.15
CA ALA A 52 6.28 13.74 6.05
C ALA A 52 6.63 13.10 4.69
N MET A 53 7.92 12.81 4.45
CA MET A 53 8.37 12.13 3.24
C MET A 53 7.74 10.74 3.13
N TRP A 54 7.76 9.95 4.21
CA TRP A 54 7.15 8.62 4.20
C TRP A 54 5.63 8.66 4.08
N ARG A 55 4.98 9.68 4.66
CA ARG A 55 3.54 9.92 4.42
C ARG A 55 3.26 10.19 2.95
N ALA A 56 4.08 10.99 2.27
CA ALA A 56 3.93 11.25 0.84
C ALA A 56 4.19 9.98 0.00
N ILE A 57 5.24 9.23 0.31
CA ILE A 57 5.59 7.99 -0.40
C ILE A 57 4.47 6.96 -0.30
N THR A 58 3.90 6.76 0.90
CA THR A 58 2.82 5.78 1.13
C THR A 58 1.53 6.09 0.37
N LEU A 59 1.31 7.33 -0.07
CA LEU A 59 0.19 7.69 -0.95
C LEU A 59 0.36 7.19 -2.39
N ILE A 60 1.57 6.77 -2.79
CA ILE A 60 1.85 6.29 -4.14
C ILE A 60 1.48 4.80 -4.27
N ASN A 61 0.21 4.54 -4.59
CA ASN A 61 -0.33 3.20 -4.94
C ASN A 61 0.20 2.06 -4.01
N PHE A 62 0.59 0.92 -4.57
CA PHE A 62 1.15 -0.22 -3.82
C PHE A 62 2.64 -0.06 -3.51
N VAL A 63 3.37 0.71 -4.31
CA VAL A 63 4.82 0.90 -4.17
C VAL A 63 5.17 1.66 -2.90
N GLY A 64 4.32 2.61 -2.52
CA GLY A 64 4.50 3.45 -1.34
C GLY A 64 4.56 2.68 -0.02
N PRO A 65 3.47 1.99 0.36
CA PRO A 65 3.45 1.20 1.59
C PRO A 65 4.52 0.10 1.60
N GLY A 66 4.75 -0.57 0.46
CA GLY A 66 5.78 -1.59 0.34
C GLY A 66 7.19 -1.05 0.62
N SER A 67 7.55 0.09 0.02
CA SER A 67 8.86 0.73 0.25
C SER A 67 9.02 1.27 1.67
N TYR A 68 7.94 1.73 2.32
CA TYR A 68 7.99 2.14 3.73
C TYR A 68 8.33 0.97 4.66
N PHE A 69 7.65 -0.17 4.50
CA PHE A 69 7.93 -1.33 5.34
C PHE A 69 9.30 -1.96 5.04
N ALA A 70 9.75 -1.93 3.79
CA ALA A 70 11.06 -2.47 3.40
C ALA A 70 12.24 -1.57 3.82
N PHE A 71 12.13 -0.25 3.64
CA PHE A 71 13.26 0.68 3.80
C PHE A 71 13.03 1.80 4.81
N GLY A 72 11.78 2.14 5.13
CA GLY A 72 11.43 3.27 6.00
C GLY A 72 11.53 2.98 7.49
N ARG A 73 11.32 1.72 7.91
CA ARG A 73 11.51 1.31 9.31
C ARG A 73 12.99 1.07 9.60
N LYS A 74 13.54 1.81 10.57
CA LYS A 74 14.72 1.35 11.32
C LYS A 74 14.20 0.47 12.43
N ASN A 75 14.38 -0.84 12.28
CA ASN A 75 14.54 -1.65 13.48
C ASN A 75 15.92 -1.25 14.00
N LEU A 76 15.98 -0.36 15.00
CA LEU A 76 17.19 -0.33 15.81
C LEU A 76 17.37 -1.79 16.26
N PRO A 77 18.54 -2.43 16.02
CA PRO A 77 18.80 -3.71 16.64
C PRO A 77 18.50 -3.51 18.13
N ALA A 78 17.64 -4.36 18.69
CA ALA A 78 17.53 -4.45 20.13
C ALA A 78 18.97 -4.59 20.61
N ALA A 79 19.44 -3.60 21.38
CA ALA A 79 20.82 -3.55 21.85
C ALA A 79 21.15 -4.93 22.43
N GLY A 80 22.07 -5.63 21.75
CA GLY A 80 22.76 -6.78 22.29
C GLY A 80 23.94 -6.29 23.11
#